data_AF-A0A510KII3-F1
#
_entry.id   AF-A0A510KII3-F1
#
_cell.length_a   1.000
_cell.length_b   1.000
_cell.length_c   1.000
_cell.angle_alpha   90.00
_cell.angle_beta   90.00
_cell.angle_gamma   90.00
#
_symmetry.space_group_name_H-M   'P 1'
#
loop_
_entity.id
_entity.type
_entity.pdbx_description
1 polymer ?
#
loop_
_entity_poly.entity_id
_entity_poly.type
_entity_poly.pdbx_seq_one_letter_code
_entity_poly.pdbx_strand_id
1 'polypeptide(L)'
;MKIIERHRYGEEIAEVFAVYWDEERSQTLFLGMTDKYSGLHAYLASEVEVIDPNINFRTIYISGNLPGVYHWALIEKNLLDEVIDGNFELRKKFLDILRSENVIDW
;
A
#
# COMPACT_ATOMS: atom_id res chain seq x y z
N MET A 1 -8.11 -1.42 -3.68
CA MET A 1 -8.64 -0.15 -3.17
C MET A 1 -7.80 0.92 -3.81
N LYS A 2 -8.42 1.97 -4.34
CA LYS A 2 -7.72 3.07 -5.00
C LYS A 2 -7.96 4.36 -4.27
N ILE A 3 -6.89 5.12 -4.12
CA ILE A 3 -6.93 6.49 -3.63
C ILE A 3 -6.43 7.43 -4.71
N ILE A 4 -6.89 8.67 -4.64
CA ILE A 4 -6.36 9.76 -5.45
C ILE A 4 -5.81 10.85 -4.52
N GLU A 5 -4.58 11.25 -4.78
CA GLU A 5 -3.96 12.40 -4.15
C GLU A 5 -3.91 13.55 -5.15
N ARG A 6 -4.41 14.72 -4.74
CA ARG A 6 -4.52 15.91 -5.60
C ARG A 6 -3.53 16.96 -5.14
N HIS A 7 -2.57 17.27 -5.99
CA HIS A 7 -1.52 18.26 -5.73
C HIS A 7 -1.63 19.46 -6.66
N ARG A 8 -0.88 20.53 -6.36
CA ARG A 8 -0.80 21.72 -7.22
C ARG A 8 -0.33 21.44 -8.66
N TYR A 9 0.35 20.31 -8.88
CA TYR A 9 0.95 19.94 -10.16
C TYR A 9 0.23 18.79 -10.87
N GLY A 10 -0.87 18.27 -10.31
CA GLY A 10 -1.65 17.21 -10.93
C GLY A 10 -2.22 16.21 -9.93
N GLU A 11 -2.65 15.09 -10.47
CA GLU A 11 -3.33 14.02 -9.74
C GLU A 11 -2.54 12.72 -9.85
N GLU A 12 -2.55 11.97 -8.76
CA GLU A 12 -1.89 10.69 -8.66
C GLU A 12 -2.84 9.65 -8.08
N ILE A 13 -2.99 8.53 -8.79
CA ILE A 13 -3.84 7.41 -8.37
C ILE A 13 -2.91 6.32 -7.85
N ALA A 14 -3.18 5.86 -6.63
CA ALA A 14 -2.44 4.78 -6.00
C ALA A 14 -3.34 3.58 -5.71
N GLU A 15 -2.81 2.39 -5.96
CA GLU A 15 -3.36 1.14 -5.44
C GLU A 15 -2.92 0.96 -3.99
N VAL A 16 -3.87 0.68 -3.11
CA VAL A 16 -3.64 0.51 -1.66
C VAL A 16 -3.45 -0.97 -1.33
N PHE A 17 -2.33 -1.28 -0.69
CA PHE A 17 -1.92 -2.62 -0.27
C PHE A 17 -1.94 -2.81 1.25
N ALA A 18 -2.08 -1.74 2.02
CA ALA A 18 -2.37 -1.83 3.44
C ALA A 18 -3.13 -0.62 3.97
N VAL A 19 -3.93 -0.84 5.01
CA VAL A 19 -4.47 0.22 5.87
C VAL A 19 -3.89 0.00 7.26
N TYR A 20 -3.24 1.00 7.83
CA TYR A 20 -2.65 0.88 9.15
C TYR A 20 -2.88 2.13 9.99
N TRP A 21 -2.77 1.96 11.30
CA TRP A 21 -3.08 2.99 12.28
C TRP A 21 -1.81 3.39 13.02
N ASP A 22 -1.49 4.68 12.96
CA ASP A 22 -0.55 5.30 13.88
C ASP A 22 -1.35 5.74 15.11
N GLU A 23 -1.33 4.89 16.15
CA GLU A 23 -2.08 5.13 17.39
C GLU A 23 -1.54 6.35 18.15
N GLU A 24 -0.22 6.60 18.11
CA GLU A 24 0.41 7.74 18.79
C GLU A 24 -0.07 9.07 18.22
N ARG A 25 -0.21 9.15 16.89
CA ARG A 25 -0.68 10.35 16.20
C ARG A 25 -2.18 10.36 15.95
N SER A 26 -2.89 9.27 16.28
CA SER A 26 -4.29 9.07 15.94
C SER A 26 -4.58 9.23 14.44
N GLN A 27 -3.68 8.70 13.60
CA GLN A 27 -3.77 8.80 12.14
C GLN A 27 -4.09 7.45 11.51
N THR A 28 -4.94 7.47 10.49
CA THR A 28 -5.11 6.33 9.57
C THR A 28 -4.27 6.59 8.34
N LEU A 29 -3.48 5.60 7.95
CA LEU A 29 -2.60 5.67 6.79
C LEU A 29 -2.91 4.56 5.80
N PHE A 30 -2.74 4.87 4.52
CA PHE A 30 -2.80 3.92 3.42
C PHE A 30 -1.40 3.68 2.89
N LEU A 31 -0.97 2.43 2.84
CA LEU A 31 0.26 2.04 2.16
C LEU A 31 -0.08 1.69 0.71
N GLY A 32 0.36 2.51 -0.24
CA GLY A 32 0.01 2.35 -1.64
C GLY A 32 1.17 2.55 -2.60
N MET A 33 0.96 2.22 -3.87
CA MET A 33 1.95 2.39 -4.94
C MET A 33 1.26 2.86 -6.21
N THR A 34 2.02 3.54 -7.05
CA THR A 34 1.55 4.10 -8.32
C THR A 34 2.36 3.50 -9.47
N ASP A 35 1.86 3.66 -10.69
CA ASP A 35 2.59 3.26 -11.90
C ASP A 35 3.78 4.19 -12.20
N LYS A 36 3.86 5.34 -11.53
CA LYS A 36 4.88 6.38 -11.75
C LYS A 36 6.18 6.15 -10.96
N TYR A 37 6.12 5.46 -9.82
CA TYR A 37 7.30 5.22 -9.00
C TYR A 37 7.32 3.80 -8.41
N SER A 38 8.54 3.28 -8.26
CA SER A 38 8.75 1.89 -7.91
C SER A 38 8.83 1.68 -6.39
N GLY A 39 7.86 2.10 -5.60
CA GLY A 39 7.95 1.97 -4.14
C GLY A 39 6.60 2.09 -3.43
N LEU A 40 6.49 1.52 -2.24
CA LEU A 40 5.33 1.77 -1.38
C LEU A 40 5.48 3.13 -0.70
N HIS A 41 4.40 3.89 -0.69
CA HIS A 41 4.30 5.20 -0.06
C HIS A 41 3.18 5.20 0.97
N ALA A 42 3.39 5.90 2.08
CA ALA A 42 2.40 6.10 3.12
C ALA A 42 1.61 7.37 2.85
N TYR A 43 0.31 7.24 2.63
CA TYR A 43 -0.62 8.33 2.44
C TYR A 43 -1.44 8.55 3.69
N LEU A 44 -1.57 9.80 4.14
CA LEU A 44 -2.51 10.13 5.20
C LEU A 44 -3.93 10.04 4.66
N ALA A 45 -4.79 9.25 5.31
CA ALA A 45 -6.18 9.07 4.86
C ALA A 45 -6.98 10.38 4.84
N SER A 46 -6.56 11.37 5.64
CA SER A 46 -7.15 12.72 5.67
C SER A 46 -6.76 13.62 4.50
N GLU A 47 -5.73 13.25 3.72
CA GLU A 47 -5.16 14.06 2.64
C GLU A 47 -5.46 13.50 1.24
N VAL A 48 -6.13 12.35 1.18
CA VAL A 48 -6.47 11.66 -0.08
C VAL A 48 -7.97 11.37 -0.18
N GLU A 49 -8.45 11.19 -1.40
CA GLU A 49 -9.83 10.77 -1.69
C GLU A 49 -9.85 9.29 -2.07
N VAL A 50 -10.76 8.51 -1.48
CA VAL A 50 -10.96 7.10 -1.85
C VAL A 50 -11.86 7.04 -3.08
N ILE A 51 -11.32 6.58 -4.21
CA ILE A 51 -12.05 6.48 -5.49
C ILE A 51 -12.55 5.05 -5.78
N ASP A 52 -11.93 4.04 -5.14
CA ASP A 52 -12.45 2.67 -5.10
C ASP A 52 -12.19 2.09 -3.70
N PRO A 53 -13.23 1.84 -2.88
CA PRO A 53 -13.07 1.40 -1.50
C PRO A 53 -12.74 -0.10 -1.35
N ASN A 54 -12.76 -0.89 -2.43
CA ASN A 54 -12.72 -2.35 -2.30
C ASN A 54 -11.28 -2.89 -2.21
N ILE A 55 -11.00 -3.73 -1.21
CA ILE A 55 -9.79 -4.55 -1.15
C ILE A 55 -10.16 -5.95 -1.65
N ASN A 56 -9.60 -6.35 -2.80
CA ASN A 56 -9.97 -7.57 -3.51
C ASN A 56 -8.87 -8.65 -3.51
N PHE A 57 -7.97 -8.60 -2.52
CA PHE A 57 -6.90 -9.57 -2.31
C PHE A 57 -6.94 -10.12 -0.89
N ARG A 58 -6.22 -11.21 -0.63
CA ARG A 58 -6.12 -11.79 0.71
C ARG A 58 -5.37 -10.84 1.65
N THR A 59 -5.95 -10.59 2.82
CA THR A 59 -5.37 -9.69 3.83
C THR A 59 -4.98 -10.42 5.11
N ILE A 60 -4.05 -9.83 5.85
CA ILE A 60 -3.61 -10.26 7.18
C ILE A 60 -3.69 -9.06 8.12
N TYR A 61 -4.38 -9.25 9.24
CA TYR A 61 -4.40 -8.28 10.34
C TYR A 61 -3.19 -8.48 11.27
N ILE A 62 -2.55 -7.38 11.65
CA ILE A 62 -1.50 -7.32 12.66
C ILE A 62 -1.94 -6.34 13.75
N SER A 63 -1.66 -6.66 15.02
CA SER A 63 -2.01 -5.83 16.18
C SER A 63 -0.80 -5.24 16.93
N GLY A 64 0.42 -5.42 16.40
CA GLY A 64 1.68 -5.00 17.05
C GLY A 64 2.01 -3.52 16.82
N ASN A 65 3.31 -3.21 16.65
CA ASN A 65 3.81 -1.83 16.51
C ASN A 65 3.18 -1.01 15.38
N LEU A 66 2.77 -1.67 14.29
CA LEU A 66 2.03 -1.08 13.19
C LEU A 66 0.73 -1.88 13.04
N PRO A 67 -0.30 -1.59 13.86
CA PRO A 67 -1.55 -2.31 13.75
C PRO A 67 -2.20 -1.95 12.42
N GLY A 68 -2.72 -2.94 11.71
CA GLY A 68 -3.17 -2.73 10.34
C GLY A 68 -3.66 -3.99 9.65
N VAL A 69 -4.28 -3.78 8.50
CA VAL A 69 -4.67 -4.82 7.55
C VAL A 69 -3.77 -4.69 6.33
N TYR A 70 -2.97 -5.72 6.07
CA TYR A 70 -1.95 -5.72 5.03
C TYR A 70 -2.25 -6.76 3.96
N HIS A 71 -1.80 -6.53 2.74
CA HIS A 71 -1.68 -7.56 1.73
C HIS A 71 -0.88 -8.74 2.28
N TRP A 72 -1.39 -9.96 2.16
CA TRP A 72 -0.83 -11.16 2.80
C TRP A 72 0.67 -11.35 2.53
N ALA A 73 1.10 -11.09 1.29
CA ALA A 73 2.49 -11.27 0.88
C ALA A 73 3.46 -10.33 1.61
N LEU A 74 3.04 -9.13 2.02
CA LEU A 74 3.90 -8.23 2.79
C LEU A 74 4.31 -8.85 4.13
N ILE A 75 3.43 -9.68 4.70
CA ILE A 75 3.63 -10.30 6.01
C ILE A 75 4.23 -11.70 5.87
N GLU A 76 3.58 -12.60 5.14
CA GLU A 76 4.01 -14.01 5.06
C GLU A 76 5.32 -14.22 4.31
N LYS A 77 5.69 -13.27 3.43
CA LYS A 77 6.98 -13.30 2.72
C LYS A 77 8.01 -12.35 3.35
N ASN A 78 7.68 -11.71 4.48
CA ASN A 78 8.53 -10.73 5.16
C ASN A 78 9.06 -9.65 4.21
N LEU A 79 8.15 -9.03 3.44
CA LEU A 79 8.47 -8.04 2.41
C LEU A 79 8.18 -6.60 2.86
N LEU A 80 7.48 -6.39 3.98
CA LEU A 80 7.04 -5.06 4.40
C LEU A 80 8.19 -4.05 4.50
N ASP A 81 9.17 -4.32 5.37
CA ASP A 81 10.31 -3.42 5.60
C ASP A 81 11.14 -3.25 4.33
N GLU A 82 11.43 -4.35 3.64
CA GLU A 82 12.29 -4.37 2.45
C GLU A 82 11.70 -3.63 1.25
N VAL A 83 10.37 -3.67 1.07
CA VAL A 83 9.69 -2.93 0.01
C VAL A 83 9.62 -1.43 0.35
N ILE A 84 9.43 -1.09 1.62
CA ILE A 84 9.49 0.30 2.11
C ILE A 84 10.91 0.86 1.94
N ASP A 85 11.93 0.08 2.29
CA ASP A 85 13.34 0.46 2.21
C ASP A 85 13.89 0.47 0.76
N GLY A 86 13.06 0.10 -0.22
CA GLY A 86 13.38 0.25 -1.64
C GLY A 86 14.25 -0.87 -2.22
N ASN A 87 14.37 -2.03 -1.55
CA ASN A 87 15.09 -3.18 -2.07
C ASN A 87 14.51 -3.65 -3.41
N PHE A 88 15.27 -3.47 -4.50
CA PHE A 88 14.80 -3.68 -5.87
C PHE A 88 14.30 -5.11 -6.13
N GLU A 89 15.06 -6.12 -5.69
CA GLU A 89 14.74 -7.53 -5.96
C GLU A 89 13.50 -7.99 -5.19
N LEU A 90 13.39 -7.57 -3.93
CA LEU A 90 12.25 -7.94 -3.09
C LEU A 90 10.98 -7.20 -3.49
N ARG A 91 11.10 -5.95 -3.92
CA ARG A 91 10.00 -5.24 -4.57
C ARG A 91 9.54 -5.92 -5.85
N LYS A 92 10.46 -6.37 -6.70
CA LYS A 92 10.10 -7.10 -7.92
C LYS A 92 9.27 -8.34 -7.59
N LYS A 93 9.65 -9.10 -6.55
CA LYS A 93 8.84 -10.23 -6.07
C LYS A 93 7.44 -9.81 -5.65
N PHE A 94 7.30 -8.68 -4.97
CA PHE A 94 5.97 -8.17 -4.59
C PHE A 94 5.13 -7.82 -5.82
N LEU A 95 5.69 -7.09 -6.79
CA LEU A 95 5.02 -6.78 -8.06
C LEU A 95 4.61 -8.04 -8.84
N ASP A 96 5.47 -9.05 -8.89
CA ASP A 96 5.17 -10.31 -9.57
C ASP A 96 3.99 -11.05 -8.90
N ILE A 97 3.88 -10.98 -7.57
CA ILE A 97 2.71 -11.51 -6.83
C ILE A 97 1.46 -10.72 -7.21
N LEU A 98 1.51 -9.38 -7.14
CA LEU A 98 0.35 -8.52 -7.45
C LEU A 98 -0.18 -8.74 -8.87
N ARG A 99 0.70 -8.91 -9.85
CA ARG A 99 0.33 -9.23 -11.25
C ARG A 99 -0.30 -10.62 -11.36
N SER A 100 0.25 -11.61 -10.66
CA SER A 100 -0.31 -12.97 -10.67
C SER A 100 -1.73 -13.05 -10.08
N GLU A 101 -2.06 -12.11 -9.19
CA GLU A 101 -3.38 -11.97 -8.56
C GLU A 101 -4.33 -11.05 -9.34
N ASN A 102 -3.88 -10.45 -10.46
CA ASN A 102 -4.60 -9.40 -11.20
C ASN A 102 -5.01 -8.20 -10.33
N VAL A 103 -4.21 -7.88 -9.30
CA VAL A 103 -4.41 -6.68 -8.47
C VAL A 103 -3.92 -5.43 -9.21
N ILE A 104 -2.86 -5.58 -10.03
CA ILE A 104 -2.32 -4.55 -10.91
C ILE A 104 -2.10 -5.12 -12.32
N ASP A 105 -2.07 -4.24 -13.32
CA ASP A 105 -1.87 -4.57 -14.74
C ASP A 105 -0.60 -3.95 -15.36
N TRP A 106 0.20 -3.23 -14.56
CA TRP A 106 1.45 -2.56 -14.93
C TRP A 106 2.69 -3.23 -14.32
#